data_AF-A0A395MJ43-F1
#
_entry.id   AF-A0A395MJ43-F1
#
_cell.length_a   1.000
_cell.length_b   1.000
_cell.length_c   1.000
_cell.angle_alpha   90.00
_cell.angle_beta   90.00
_cell.angle_gamma   90.00
#
_symmetry.space_group_name_H-M   'P 1'
#
loop_
_entity.id
_entity.type
_entity.pdbx_description
1 polymer ?
#
loop_
_entity_poly.entity_id
_entity_poly.type
_entity_poly.pdbx_seq_one_letter_code
_entity_poly.pdbx_strand_id
1 'polypeptide(L)'
;MRSPPPPPRESRLRRALYALPFLAITALMTRAFGMAESIGPIIEERVQSSVFKAPEVNVPLIKNFYGVPGLDDIFNVVTVAFTNLQFFFDKKAYWQSLVFLTDFAGMYAVIMVESFRPGNTFLVAKYPVFFLLLSQIIAIGCTAPIFFFLAYVFAPEHKLPALTLGRLGAGSYRALLPVLVLSYYLPHFPSYFSASLEKRNWWNWIWQLYPVWGSGLMFLLSRALGYENKVPKADRNKLRIDMGLCSFISMLTWWYTVASMKDSIFEVFVPQYLITFPQDPDVGLRTVIQFDYICSFTAGYLWLAYHFRDLEKVGICRVPWLTAIGVCVVLGFLVGPGTLFPILWLLRKELLITAEKRTKESED
;
A
#
# COMPACT_ATOMS: atom_id res chain seq x y z
N MET A 1 8.49 -20.38 -40.93
CA MET A 1 8.83 -19.18 -40.14
C MET A 1 9.91 -19.56 -39.14
N ARG A 2 11.03 -18.82 -39.04
CA ARG A 2 12.03 -19.05 -37.99
C ARG A 2 11.45 -18.57 -36.67
N SER A 3 11.54 -19.39 -35.64
CA SER A 3 11.22 -18.98 -34.27
C SER A 3 12.01 -17.72 -33.91
N PRO A 4 11.38 -16.73 -33.24
CA PRO A 4 12.10 -15.58 -32.77
C PRO A 4 13.24 -16.03 -31.83
N PRO A 5 14.41 -15.38 -31.89
CA PRO A 5 15.52 -15.74 -31.02
C PRO A 5 15.07 -15.61 -29.56
N PRO A 6 15.51 -16.52 -28.67
CA PRO A 6 15.18 -16.44 -27.26
C PRO A 6 15.61 -15.08 -26.72
N PRO A 7 14.79 -14.43 -25.88
CA PRO A 7 15.15 -13.12 -25.33
C PRO A 7 16.50 -13.24 -24.60
N PRO A 8 17.40 -12.25 -24.77
CA PRO A 8 18.73 -12.31 -24.16
C PRO A 8 18.60 -12.48 -22.65
N ARG A 9 19.42 -13.35 -22.07
CA ARG A 9 19.50 -13.58 -20.62
C ARG A 9 19.79 -12.25 -19.92
N GLU A 10 18.78 -11.68 -19.29
CA GLU A 10 18.94 -10.42 -18.58
C GLU A 10 19.72 -10.65 -17.28
N SER A 11 20.81 -9.91 -17.09
CA SER A 11 21.63 -10.01 -15.88
C SER A 11 20.89 -9.43 -14.67
N ARG A 12 20.85 -10.18 -13.56
CA ARG A 12 20.30 -9.71 -12.28
C ARG A 12 21.00 -8.44 -11.79
N LEU A 13 22.31 -8.34 -11.99
CA LEU A 13 23.08 -7.15 -11.62
C LEU A 13 22.59 -5.93 -12.40
N ARG A 14 22.32 -6.08 -13.70
CA ARG A 14 21.81 -4.99 -14.54
C ARG A 14 20.43 -4.52 -14.06
N ARG A 15 19.52 -5.46 -13.73
CA ARG A 15 18.21 -5.12 -13.14
C ARG A 15 18.35 -4.43 -11.80
N ALA A 16 19.27 -4.89 -10.93
CA ALA A 16 19.54 -4.26 -9.65
C ALA A 16 20.05 -2.82 -9.79
N LEU A 17 20.96 -2.57 -10.75
CA LEU A 17 21.43 -1.22 -11.05
C LEU A 17 20.31 -0.30 -11.56
N TYR A 18 19.43 -0.81 -12.43
CA TYR A 18 18.24 -0.05 -12.84
C TYR A 18 17.22 0.19 -11.73
N ALA A 19 17.21 -0.66 -10.70
CA ALA A 19 16.31 -0.59 -9.57
C ALA A 19 16.82 0.32 -8.43
N LEU A 20 18.04 0.85 -8.51
CA LEU A 20 18.59 1.78 -7.50
C LEU A 20 17.69 2.97 -7.14
N PRO A 21 16.87 3.55 -8.05
CA PRO A 21 15.94 4.62 -7.65
C PRO A 21 14.96 4.22 -6.53
N PHE A 22 14.60 2.94 -6.38
CA PHE A 22 13.81 2.50 -5.21
C PHE A 22 14.57 2.73 -3.90
N LEU A 23 15.87 2.43 -3.86
CA LEU A 23 16.69 2.62 -2.66
C LEU A 23 16.91 4.11 -2.35
N ALA A 24 16.95 4.95 -3.38
CA ALA A 24 16.97 6.41 -3.19
C ALA A 24 15.67 6.91 -2.51
N ILE A 25 14.52 6.33 -2.85
CA ILE A 25 13.24 6.64 -2.17
C ILE A 25 13.30 6.19 -0.70
N THR A 26 13.84 5.00 -0.41
CA THR A 26 14.06 4.57 0.99
C THR A 26 14.96 5.56 1.74
N ALA A 27 16.07 6.01 1.14
CA ALA A 27 16.97 6.97 1.77
C ALA A 27 16.27 8.31 2.06
N LEU A 28 15.38 8.77 1.17
CA LEU A 28 14.55 9.94 1.41
C LEU A 28 13.59 9.74 2.60
N MET A 29 12.94 8.59 2.70
CA MET A 29 12.08 8.29 3.85
C MET A 29 12.87 8.17 5.16
N THR A 30 14.07 7.57 5.14
CA THR A 30 14.93 7.50 6.33
C THR A 30 15.27 8.89 6.88
N ARG A 31 15.45 9.88 5.98
CA ARG A 31 15.62 11.27 6.39
C ARG A 31 14.38 11.83 7.09
N ALA A 32 13.18 11.47 6.63
CA ALA A 32 11.94 11.93 7.23
C ALA A 32 11.81 11.45 8.69
N PHE A 33 12.35 10.29 9.08
CA PHE A 33 12.36 9.89 10.49
C PHE A 33 13.15 10.82 11.41
N GLY A 34 14.20 11.49 10.90
CA GLY A 34 14.86 12.54 11.68
C GLY A 34 13.92 13.71 12.03
N MET A 35 12.84 13.89 11.27
CA MET A 35 11.81 14.91 11.55
C MET A 35 10.81 14.47 12.63
N ALA A 36 10.84 13.19 13.04
CA ALA A 36 10.03 12.65 14.13
C ALA A 36 10.68 12.85 15.51
N GLU A 37 11.90 13.38 15.59
CA GLU A 37 12.62 13.53 16.87
C GLU A 37 11.83 14.39 17.87
N SER A 38 11.18 15.46 17.40
CA SER A 38 10.39 16.37 18.24
C SER A 38 9.11 15.73 18.80
N ILE A 39 8.53 14.72 18.14
CA ILE A 39 7.32 14.03 18.62
C ILE A 39 7.62 12.86 19.57
N GLY A 40 8.85 12.35 19.58
CA GLY A 40 9.29 11.25 20.43
C GLY A 40 8.92 11.43 21.92
N PRO A 41 9.35 12.52 22.58
CA PRO A 41 9.04 12.77 23.99
C PRO A 41 7.54 12.83 24.31
N ILE A 42 6.73 13.37 23.38
CA ILE A 42 5.26 13.45 23.56
C ILE A 42 4.64 12.05 23.48
N ILE A 43 5.09 11.21 22.55
CA ILE A 43 4.63 9.83 22.45
C ILE A 43 5.02 9.06 23.71
N GLU A 44 6.26 9.21 24.19
CA GLU A 44 6.74 8.58 25.41
C GLU A 44 5.93 8.99 26.65
N GLU A 45 5.67 10.30 26.84
CA GLU A 45 4.83 10.78 27.96
C GLU A 45 3.44 10.14 27.91
N ARG A 46 2.84 10.05 26.73
CA ARG A 46 1.48 9.51 26.55
C ARG A 46 1.42 8.00 26.72
N VAL A 47 2.45 7.28 26.28
CA VAL A 47 2.61 5.84 26.54
C VAL A 47 2.71 5.59 28.04
N GLN A 48 3.49 6.41 28.76
CA GLN A 48 3.67 6.27 30.21
C GLN A 48 2.40 6.64 30.99
N SER A 49 1.81 7.79 30.69
CA SER A 49 0.62 8.29 31.38
C SER A 49 -0.67 7.57 30.97
N SER A 50 -0.70 6.91 29.81
CA SER A 50 -1.90 6.31 29.21
C SER A 50 -3.06 7.31 29.06
N VAL A 51 -2.74 8.58 28.84
CA VAL A 51 -3.71 9.66 28.63
C VAL A 51 -3.27 10.53 27.47
N PHE A 52 -4.16 10.76 26.52
CA PHE A 52 -4.02 11.81 25.53
C PHE A 52 -4.49 13.13 26.15
N LYS A 53 -3.56 14.06 26.36
CA LYS A 53 -3.86 15.40 26.87
C LYS A 53 -3.87 16.41 25.73
N ALA A 54 -4.96 17.14 25.58
CA ALA A 54 -5.09 18.32 24.74
C ALA A 54 -5.76 19.45 25.54
N PRO A 55 -5.68 20.73 25.09
CA PRO A 55 -6.09 21.89 25.89
C PRO A 55 -7.47 21.81 26.56
N GLU A 56 -8.42 21.07 25.97
CA GLU A 56 -9.80 20.95 26.46
C GLU A 56 -10.26 19.49 26.62
N VAL A 57 -9.40 18.50 26.36
CA VAL A 57 -9.81 17.09 26.31
C VAL A 57 -8.72 16.20 26.88
N ASN A 58 -9.10 15.35 27.84
CA ASN A 58 -8.29 14.23 28.31
C ASN A 58 -8.97 12.93 27.90
N VAL A 59 -8.28 12.11 27.10
CA VAL A 59 -8.80 10.81 26.66
C VAL A 59 -7.96 9.71 27.26
N PRO A 60 -8.55 8.75 28.00
CA PRO A 60 -7.81 7.56 28.43
C PRO A 60 -7.41 6.74 27.20
N LEU A 61 -6.16 6.31 27.16
CA LEU A 61 -5.61 5.47 26.10
C LEU A 61 -5.47 4.04 26.59
N ILE A 62 -5.81 3.09 25.73
CA ILE A 62 -5.62 1.67 26.00
C ILE A 62 -4.13 1.37 25.97
N LYS A 63 -3.62 0.71 27.03
CA LYS A 63 -2.22 0.33 27.17
C LYS A 63 -1.93 -1.10 26.70
N ASN A 64 -2.85 -2.02 27.01
CA ASN A 64 -2.75 -3.44 26.65
C ASN A 64 -4.05 -3.84 25.96
N PHE A 65 -3.96 -4.39 24.76
CA PHE A 65 -5.12 -4.76 23.96
C PHE A 65 -5.12 -6.23 23.59
N TYR A 66 -3.96 -6.79 23.23
CA TYR A 66 -3.83 -8.16 22.74
C TYR A 66 -3.60 -9.17 23.87
N GLY A 67 -3.17 -8.71 25.04
CA GLY A 67 -2.83 -9.59 26.17
C GLY A 67 -1.48 -10.29 26.00
N VAL A 68 -0.62 -9.78 25.12
CA VAL A 68 0.71 -10.32 24.83
C VAL A 68 1.73 -9.21 25.09
N PRO A 69 2.49 -9.23 26.20
CA PRO A 69 3.27 -8.07 26.64
C PRO A 69 4.15 -7.45 25.57
N GLY A 70 5.01 -8.23 24.89
CA GLY A 70 5.89 -7.67 23.85
C GLY A 70 5.16 -7.14 22.61
N LEU A 71 3.96 -7.66 22.32
CA LEU A 71 3.14 -7.15 21.22
C LEU A 71 2.44 -5.85 21.62
N ASP A 72 1.87 -5.82 22.82
CA ASP A 72 1.24 -4.64 23.41
C ASP A 72 2.25 -3.51 23.58
N ASP A 73 3.47 -3.78 24.04
CA ASP A 73 4.52 -2.76 24.21
C ASP A 73 4.87 -2.06 22.88
N ILE A 74 5.06 -2.84 21.80
CA ILE A 74 5.36 -2.29 20.47
C ILE A 74 4.17 -1.49 19.93
N PHE A 75 2.97 -2.07 19.97
CA PHE A 75 1.81 -1.46 19.35
C PHE A 75 1.18 -0.34 20.19
N ASN A 76 1.49 -0.24 21.47
CA ASN A 76 1.11 0.92 22.29
C ASN A 76 1.77 2.18 21.74
N VAL A 77 3.08 2.13 21.44
CA VAL A 77 3.82 3.27 20.85
C VAL A 77 3.19 3.67 19.50
N VAL A 78 2.96 2.69 18.61
CA VAL A 78 2.39 2.95 17.29
C VAL A 78 0.96 3.50 17.40
N THR A 79 0.13 2.90 18.25
CA THR A 79 -1.27 3.34 18.45
C THR A 79 -1.31 4.76 19.02
N VAL A 80 -0.47 5.07 20.00
CA VAL A 80 -0.36 6.42 20.58
C VAL A 80 0.06 7.43 19.52
N ALA A 81 1.04 7.11 18.66
CA ALA A 81 1.41 7.97 17.54
C ALA A 81 0.20 8.25 16.63
N PHE A 82 -0.56 7.22 16.28
CA PHE A 82 -1.76 7.34 15.44
C PHE A 82 -2.92 8.10 16.09
N THR A 83 -2.99 8.20 17.43
CA THR A 83 -4.00 9.07 18.07
C THR A 83 -3.82 10.54 17.69
N ASN A 84 -2.59 11.02 17.49
CA ASN A 84 -2.34 12.37 16.97
C ASN A 84 -2.91 12.59 15.57
N LEU A 85 -2.90 11.53 14.76
CA LEU A 85 -3.41 11.55 13.40
C LEU A 85 -4.95 11.45 13.40
N GLN A 86 -5.53 10.59 14.23
CA GLN A 86 -6.94 10.20 14.16
C GLN A 86 -7.88 11.04 15.04
N PHE A 87 -7.37 11.75 16.05
CA PHE A 87 -8.22 12.50 16.98
C PHE A 87 -8.62 13.90 16.50
N PHE A 88 -8.17 14.32 15.31
CA PHE A 88 -8.53 15.60 14.68
C PHE A 88 -8.01 16.86 15.39
N PHE A 89 -6.98 16.74 16.25
CA PHE A 89 -6.34 17.89 16.88
C PHE A 89 -5.42 18.64 15.90
N ASP A 90 -4.58 17.91 15.17
CA ASP A 90 -3.97 18.42 13.93
C ASP A 90 -4.85 18.03 12.74
N LYS A 91 -5.65 18.98 12.27
CA LYS A 91 -6.59 18.76 11.14
C LYS A 91 -5.86 18.38 9.86
N LYS A 92 -4.68 18.95 9.60
CA LYS A 92 -3.92 18.66 8.38
C LYS A 92 -3.38 17.23 8.44
N ALA A 93 -2.87 16.81 9.59
CA ALA A 93 -2.42 15.43 9.78
C ALA A 93 -3.57 14.43 9.64
N TYR A 94 -4.74 14.73 10.21
CA TYR A 94 -5.92 13.88 10.09
C TYR A 94 -6.37 13.68 8.65
N TRP A 95 -6.51 14.76 7.89
CA TRP A 95 -6.95 14.67 6.50
C TRP A 95 -5.94 13.93 5.63
N GLN A 96 -4.65 14.21 5.85
CA GLN A 96 -3.58 13.52 5.17
C GLN A 96 -3.63 12.01 5.46
N SER A 97 -3.69 11.62 6.73
CA SER A 97 -3.60 10.22 7.13
C SER A 97 -4.86 9.44 6.76
N LEU A 98 -6.04 10.08 6.79
CA LEU A 98 -7.29 9.47 6.33
C LEU A 98 -7.18 9.04 4.87
N VAL A 99 -6.77 9.96 3.98
CA VAL A 99 -6.60 9.67 2.55
C VAL A 99 -5.50 8.65 2.34
N PHE A 100 -4.32 8.85 2.93
CA PHE A 100 -3.19 7.94 2.75
C PHE A 100 -3.54 6.50 3.10
N LEU A 101 -4.12 6.28 4.28
CA LEU A 101 -4.45 4.93 4.72
C LEU A 101 -5.62 4.34 3.94
N THR A 102 -6.61 5.14 3.53
CA THR A 102 -7.66 4.63 2.62
C THR A 102 -7.06 4.20 1.29
N ASP A 103 -6.19 5.02 0.70
CA ASP A 103 -5.51 4.74 -0.56
C ASP A 103 -4.63 3.49 -0.47
N PHE A 104 -3.97 3.31 0.68
CA PHE A 104 -3.12 2.15 0.91
C PHE A 104 -3.87 0.82 0.83
N ALA A 105 -5.18 0.78 1.10
CA ALA A 105 -5.98 -0.45 0.95
C ALA A 105 -5.90 -1.03 -0.47
N GLY A 106 -5.84 -0.17 -1.50
CA GLY A 106 -5.64 -0.58 -2.88
C GLY A 106 -4.25 -1.19 -3.13
N MET A 107 -3.20 -0.56 -2.58
CA MET A 107 -1.84 -1.10 -2.62
C MET A 107 -1.72 -2.43 -1.86
N TYR A 108 -2.35 -2.51 -0.69
CA TYR A 108 -2.44 -3.70 0.13
C TYR A 108 -3.10 -4.86 -0.63
N ALA A 109 -4.21 -4.60 -1.33
CA ALA A 109 -4.86 -5.57 -2.18
C ALA A 109 -3.93 -6.12 -3.27
N VAL A 110 -3.17 -5.23 -3.93
CA VAL A 110 -2.16 -5.60 -4.93
C VAL A 110 -1.05 -6.45 -4.31
N ILE A 111 -0.49 -6.04 -3.18
CA ILE A 111 0.56 -6.78 -2.47
C ILE A 111 0.06 -8.18 -2.11
N MET A 112 -1.13 -8.31 -1.53
CA MET A 112 -1.71 -9.63 -1.24
C MET A 112 -1.81 -10.49 -2.50
N VAL A 113 -2.40 -9.95 -3.57
CA VAL A 113 -2.57 -10.73 -4.80
C VAL A 113 -1.23 -11.14 -5.40
N GLU A 114 -0.23 -10.26 -5.43
CA GLU A 114 1.12 -10.58 -5.91
C GLU A 114 1.84 -11.59 -5.01
N SER A 115 1.69 -11.49 -3.69
CA SER A 115 2.29 -12.39 -2.72
C SER A 115 1.80 -13.83 -2.85
N PHE A 116 0.50 -14.01 -3.08
CA PHE A 116 -0.12 -15.33 -3.24
C PHE A 116 0.03 -15.92 -4.66
N ARG A 117 0.77 -15.28 -5.58
CA ARG A 117 1.05 -15.88 -6.89
C ARG A 117 2.01 -17.07 -6.72
N PRO A 118 1.68 -18.27 -7.23
CA PRO A 118 2.60 -19.42 -7.25
C PRO A 118 3.96 -19.15 -7.89
N GLY A 119 4.02 -18.19 -8.83
CA GLY A 119 5.27 -17.75 -9.46
C GLY A 119 6.20 -16.93 -8.57
N ASN A 120 5.73 -16.49 -7.41
CA ASN A 120 6.53 -15.74 -6.46
C ASN A 120 7.39 -16.70 -5.62
N THR A 121 8.66 -16.81 -5.99
CA THR A 121 9.64 -17.67 -5.31
C THR A 121 10.42 -16.95 -4.22
N PHE A 122 10.21 -15.64 -4.05
CA PHE A 122 10.93 -14.85 -3.06
C PHE A 122 10.21 -14.87 -1.70
N LEU A 123 10.87 -15.43 -0.68
CA LEU A 123 10.28 -15.73 0.63
C LEU A 123 9.57 -14.52 1.28
N VAL A 124 10.21 -13.36 1.27
CA VAL A 124 9.66 -12.14 1.91
C VAL A 124 8.47 -11.60 1.12
N ALA A 125 8.51 -11.68 -0.22
CA ALA A 125 7.37 -11.28 -1.02
C ALA A 125 6.23 -12.30 -0.99
N LYS A 126 6.51 -13.57 -0.70
CA LYS A 126 5.51 -14.65 -0.66
C LYS A 126 4.62 -14.57 0.58
N TYR A 127 5.13 -14.06 1.69
CA TYR A 127 4.42 -13.96 2.96
C TYR A 127 4.18 -12.49 3.31
N PRO A 128 3.04 -11.91 2.86
CA PRO A 128 2.78 -10.47 2.98
C PRO A 128 2.73 -10.03 4.44
N VAL A 129 2.37 -10.93 5.37
CA VAL A 129 2.35 -10.66 6.81
C VAL A 129 3.66 -10.09 7.33
N PHE A 130 4.82 -10.65 6.97
CA PHE A 130 6.11 -10.19 7.51
C PHE A 130 6.45 -8.81 6.99
N PHE A 131 6.29 -8.62 5.67
CA PHE A 131 6.58 -7.35 5.02
C PHE A 131 5.66 -6.23 5.54
N LEU A 132 4.36 -6.48 5.61
CA LEU A 132 3.36 -5.49 6.01
C LEU A 132 3.41 -5.21 7.53
N LEU A 133 3.70 -6.21 8.36
CA LEU A 133 3.90 -6.00 9.80
C LEU A 133 5.15 -5.16 10.06
N LEU A 134 6.25 -5.43 9.35
CA LEU A 134 7.45 -4.58 9.43
C LEU A 134 7.16 -3.15 8.97
N SER A 135 6.34 -3.00 7.93
CA SER A 135 5.91 -1.69 7.41
C SER A 135 5.09 -0.90 8.42
N GLN A 136 4.37 -1.60 9.30
CA GLN A 136 3.60 -0.96 10.38
C GLN A 136 4.47 -0.42 11.51
N ILE A 137 5.63 -1.03 11.74
CA ILE A 137 6.56 -0.64 12.81
C ILE A 137 7.51 0.47 12.34
N ILE A 138 8.03 0.35 11.12
CA ILE A 138 9.00 1.31 10.59
C ILE A 138 8.24 2.44 9.88
N ALA A 139 7.72 2.15 8.70
CA ALA A 139 6.79 2.93 7.88
C ALA A 139 6.79 2.27 6.50
N ILE A 140 5.67 2.31 5.79
CA ILE A 140 5.57 1.68 4.47
C ILE A 140 6.43 2.40 3.42
N GLY A 141 6.69 3.69 3.57
CA GLY A 141 7.52 4.51 2.71
C GLY A 141 8.99 4.09 2.71
N CYS A 142 9.46 3.43 3.77
CA CYS A 142 10.79 2.83 3.82
C CYS A 142 10.80 1.42 3.23
N THR A 143 9.81 0.61 3.58
CA THR A 143 9.80 -0.81 3.28
C THR A 143 9.29 -1.10 1.87
N ALA A 144 8.27 -0.39 1.37
CA ALA A 144 7.71 -0.59 0.03
C ALA A 144 8.72 -0.42 -1.11
N PRO A 145 9.59 0.61 -1.13
CA PRO A 145 10.62 0.69 -2.15
C PRO A 145 11.58 -0.51 -2.12
N ILE A 146 11.96 -0.99 -0.93
CA ILE A 146 12.79 -2.21 -0.79
C ILE A 146 12.04 -3.42 -1.34
N PHE A 147 10.76 -3.58 -1.01
CA PHE A 147 9.94 -4.66 -1.55
C PHE A 147 9.85 -4.61 -3.08
N PHE A 148 9.59 -3.43 -3.66
CA PHE A 148 9.49 -3.27 -5.10
C PHE A 148 10.82 -3.46 -5.82
N PHE A 149 11.94 -3.04 -5.21
CA PHE A 149 13.29 -3.36 -5.66
C PHE A 149 13.48 -4.87 -5.76
N LEU A 150 13.20 -5.60 -4.67
CA LEU A 150 13.37 -7.05 -4.61
C LEU A 150 12.43 -7.74 -5.60
N ALA A 151 11.16 -7.35 -5.66
CA ALA A 151 10.19 -7.88 -6.61
C ALA A 151 10.65 -7.68 -8.06
N TYR A 152 11.16 -6.50 -8.41
CA TYR A 152 11.63 -6.20 -9.77
C TYR A 152 12.90 -7.01 -10.13
N VAL A 153 13.84 -7.17 -9.21
CA VAL A 153 15.10 -7.88 -9.45
C VAL A 153 14.89 -9.40 -9.53
N PHE A 154 14.07 -9.96 -8.65
CA PHE A 154 13.93 -11.41 -8.48
C PHE A 154 12.78 -12.03 -9.29
N ALA A 155 11.80 -11.25 -9.77
CA ALA A 155 10.71 -11.73 -10.61
C ALA A 155 10.72 -11.12 -12.04
N PRO A 156 11.71 -11.44 -12.89
CA PRO A 156 11.83 -10.85 -14.23
C PRO A 156 10.74 -11.32 -15.21
N GLU A 157 10.26 -10.40 -16.04
CA GLU A 157 9.07 -10.58 -16.87
C GLU A 157 9.20 -11.53 -18.06
N HIS A 158 10.39 -11.81 -18.59
CA HIS A 158 10.50 -12.83 -19.64
C HIS A 158 10.17 -14.25 -19.14
N LYS A 159 10.18 -14.45 -17.81
CA LYS A 159 9.65 -15.68 -17.21
C LYS A 159 8.15 -15.58 -16.94
N LEU A 160 7.55 -14.39 -16.96
CA LEU A 160 6.14 -14.18 -16.69
C LEU A 160 5.21 -14.86 -17.71
N PRO A 161 5.43 -14.90 -19.05
CA PRO A 161 4.57 -15.66 -19.96
C PRO A 161 4.45 -17.14 -19.56
N ALA A 162 5.56 -17.76 -19.14
CA ALA A 162 5.61 -19.13 -18.62
C ALA A 162 5.13 -19.24 -17.15
N LEU A 163 5.24 -18.17 -16.35
CA LEU A 163 4.80 -18.10 -14.95
C LEU A 163 3.36 -17.56 -14.75
N THR A 164 2.66 -17.10 -15.80
CA THR A 164 1.26 -16.64 -15.72
C THR A 164 0.29 -17.75 -15.32
N LEU A 165 0.77 -19.00 -15.32
CA LEU A 165 0.08 -20.19 -14.84
C LEU A 165 0.43 -20.62 -13.41
N GLY A 166 1.08 -19.76 -12.64
CA GLY A 166 0.77 -19.66 -11.22
C GLY A 166 -0.54 -18.88 -11.07
N ARG A 167 -1.68 -19.44 -11.47
CA ARG A 167 -2.97 -18.79 -11.22
C ARG A 167 -3.18 -18.77 -9.72
N LEU A 168 -3.46 -17.60 -9.13
CA LEU A 168 -4.12 -17.61 -7.82
C LEU A 168 -5.36 -18.51 -7.95
N GLY A 169 -5.56 -19.41 -6.99
CA GLY A 169 -6.76 -20.23 -6.95
C GLY A 169 -8.00 -19.35 -6.95
N ALA A 170 -9.10 -19.83 -7.52
CA ALA A 170 -10.39 -19.13 -7.53
C ALA A 170 -10.76 -18.60 -6.14
N GLY A 171 -10.54 -19.40 -5.09
CA GLY A 171 -10.77 -18.99 -3.70
C GLY A 171 -10.04 -17.71 -3.28
N SER A 172 -8.82 -17.45 -3.76
CA SER A 172 -8.09 -16.22 -3.43
C SER A 172 -8.74 -14.96 -4.02
N TYR A 173 -9.28 -15.03 -5.25
CA TYR A 173 -10.05 -13.92 -5.83
C TYR A 173 -11.38 -13.71 -5.11
N ARG A 174 -12.02 -14.81 -4.70
CA ARG A 174 -13.28 -14.75 -3.94
C ARG A 174 -13.07 -14.14 -2.55
N ALA A 175 -11.95 -14.47 -1.90
CA ALA A 175 -11.60 -14.03 -0.55
C ALA A 175 -11.16 -12.55 -0.47
N LEU A 176 -10.60 -11.98 -1.54
CA LEU A 176 -9.91 -10.69 -1.48
C LEU A 176 -10.76 -9.55 -0.88
N LEU A 177 -11.94 -9.29 -1.42
CA LEU A 177 -12.81 -8.22 -0.90
C LEU A 177 -13.28 -8.48 0.55
N PRO A 178 -13.81 -9.66 0.92
CA PRO A 178 -14.11 -9.97 2.32
C PRO A 178 -12.94 -9.73 3.27
N VAL A 179 -11.72 -10.11 2.87
CA VAL A 179 -10.50 -9.86 3.65
C VAL A 179 -10.29 -8.36 3.82
N LEU A 180 -10.26 -7.59 2.74
CA LEU A 180 -10.04 -6.13 2.79
C LEU A 180 -11.09 -5.42 3.66
N VAL A 181 -12.35 -5.83 3.56
CA VAL A 181 -13.43 -5.25 4.38
C VAL A 181 -13.18 -5.55 5.84
N LEU A 182 -13.01 -6.82 6.21
CA LEU A 182 -12.94 -7.24 7.61
C LEU A 182 -11.63 -6.85 8.29
N SER A 183 -10.49 -7.01 7.62
CA SER A 183 -9.18 -6.76 8.23
C SER A 183 -8.72 -5.32 8.12
N TYR A 184 -9.22 -4.54 7.15
CA TYR A 184 -8.70 -3.21 6.85
C TYR A 184 -9.77 -2.12 6.98
N TYR A 185 -10.78 -2.09 6.11
CA TYR A 185 -11.74 -0.98 6.07
C TYR A 185 -12.62 -0.89 7.32
N LEU A 186 -13.09 -2.04 7.83
CA LEU A 186 -13.96 -2.11 9.00
C LEU A 186 -13.31 -1.53 10.26
N PRO A 187 -12.03 -1.79 10.59
CA PRO A 187 -11.37 -1.10 11.69
C PRO A 187 -10.84 0.30 11.31
N HIS A 188 -10.46 0.53 10.05
CA HIS A 188 -9.93 1.84 9.59
C HIS A 188 -10.96 2.96 9.76
N PHE A 189 -12.14 2.86 9.16
CA PHE A 189 -13.07 3.98 9.14
C PHE A 189 -13.60 4.38 10.53
N PRO A 190 -13.98 3.44 11.41
CA PRO A 190 -14.35 3.78 12.78
C PRO A 190 -13.21 4.39 13.60
N SER A 191 -11.93 4.08 13.29
CA SER A 191 -10.79 4.76 13.93
C SER A 191 -10.72 6.26 13.61
N TYR A 192 -11.38 6.72 12.54
CA TYR A 192 -11.45 8.14 12.15
C TYR A 192 -12.81 8.79 12.44
N PHE A 193 -13.90 8.04 12.27
CA PHE A 193 -15.25 8.61 12.25
C PHE A 193 -16.06 8.33 13.51
N SER A 194 -15.58 7.50 14.45
CA SER A 194 -16.30 7.33 15.71
C SER A 194 -16.39 8.66 16.45
N ALA A 195 -17.57 8.97 17.01
CA ALA A 195 -17.76 10.21 17.77
C ALA A 195 -16.95 10.23 19.08
N SER A 196 -16.70 9.06 19.68
CA SER A 196 -15.89 8.92 20.88
C SER A 196 -14.42 8.70 20.51
N LEU A 197 -13.52 9.50 21.08
CA LEU A 197 -12.08 9.36 20.90
C LEU A 197 -11.55 8.05 21.49
N GLU A 198 -12.14 7.56 22.58
CA GLU A 198 -11.82 6.23 23.13
C GLU A 198 -12.17 5.12 22.15
N LYS A 199 -13.35 5.20 21.50
CA LYS A 199 -13.72 4.26 20.44
C LYS A 199 -12.78 4.35 19.24
N ARG A 200 -12.33 5.55 18.87
CA ARG A 200 -11.29 5.71 17.82
C ARG A 200 -10.01 4.98 18.20
N ASN A 201 -9.54 5.14 19.45
CA ASN A 201 -8.36 4.45 19.96
C ASN A 201 -8.53 2.92 19.94
N TRP A 202 -9.70 2.41 20.35
CA TRP A 202 -10.01 0.98 20.33
C TRP A 202 -9.99 0.40 18.91
N TRP A 203 -10.61 1.08 17.95
CA TRP A 203 -10.58 0.66 16.54
C TRP A 203 -9.20 0.78 15.92
N ASN A 204 -8.43 1.79 16.32
CA ASN A 204 -7.04 1.94 15.91
C ASN A 204 -6.21 0.73 16.34
N TRP A 205 -6.32 0.29 17.61
CA TRP A 205 -5.67 -0.92 18.08
C TRP A 205 -5.98 -2.11 17.16
N ILE A 206 -7.25 -2.38 16.86
CA ILE A 206 -7.61 -3.48 15.94
C ILE A 206 -6.94 -3.32 14.57
N TRP A 207 -6.95 -2.09 14.03
CA TRP A 207 -6.40 -1.79 12.72
C TRP A 207 -4.88 -2.00 12.66
N GLN A 208 -4.13 -1.74 13.73
CA GLN A 208 -2.66 -1.89 13.74
C GLN A 208 -2.19 -3.30 13.36
N LEU A 209 -2.98 -4.34 13.65
CA LEU A 209 -2.69 -5.73 13.26
C LEU A 209 -3.39 -6.20 11.98
N TYR A 210 -3.87 -5.29 11.12
CA TYR A 210 -4.42 -5.64 9.80
C TYR A 210 -3.54 -6.60 8.98
N PRO A 211 -2.18 -6.55 9.04
CA PRO A 211 -1.35 -7.50 8.29
C PRO A 211 -1.55 -8.96 8.74
N VAL A 212 -1.74 -9.15 10.05
CA VAL A 212 -1.93 -10.47 10.67
C VAL A 212 -3.33 -10.97 10.39
N TRP A 213 -4.35 -10.15 10.70
CA TRP A 213 -5.75 -10.50 10.46
C TRP A 213 -6.01 -10.77 8.99
N GLY A 214 -5.53 -9.91 8.10
CA GLY A 214 -5.79 -10.02 6.68
C GLY A 214 -5.05 -11.20 6.03
N SER A 215 -3.81 -11.48 6.44
CA SER A 215 -3.12 -12.69 5.95
C SER A 215 -3.78 -13.98 6.45
N GLY A 216 -4.19 -14.01 7.72
CA GLY A 216 -4.92 -15.14 8.31
C GLY A 216 -6.27 -15.39 7.63
N LEU A 217 -7.07 -14.34 7.48
CA LEU A 217 -8.37 -14.41 6.78
C LEU A 217 -8.19 -14.80 5.31
N MET A 218 -7.19 -14.25 4.61
CA MET A 218 -6.91 -14.62 3.22
C MET A 218 -6.57 -16.10 3.10
N PHE A 219 -5.76 -16.65 4.01
CA PHE A 219 -5.46 -18.07 4.05
C PHE A 219 -6.71 -18.93 4.31
N LEU A 220 -7.51 -18.59 5.32
CA LEU A 220 -8.71 -19.34 5.69
C LEU A 220 -9.79 -19.28 4.60
N LEU A 221 -10.14 -18.08 4.14
CA LEU A 221 -11.19 -17.88 3.16
C LEU A 221 -10.81 -18.39 1.77
N SER A 222 -9.54 -18.25 1.36
CA SER A 222 -9.12 -18.80 0.06
C SER A 222 -9.20 -20.32 0.00
N ARG A 223 -9.04 -21.00 1.14
CA ARG A 223 -9.26 -22.46 1.26
C ARG A 223 -10.74 -22.81 1.32
N ALA A 224 -11.51 -22.08 2.13
CA ALA A 224 -12.95 -22.34 2.31
C ALA A 224 -13.76 -22.10 1.02
N LEU A 225 -13.37 -21.11 0.21
CA LEU A 225 -14.07 -20.73 -1.03
C LEU A 225 -13.64 -21.56 -2.26
N GLY A 226 -12.91 -22.65 -2.04
CA GLY A 226 -12.60 -23.68 -3.02
C GLY A 226 -11.31 -23.46 -3.82
N TYR A 227 -10.66 -24.57 -4.13
CA TYR A 227 -9.50 -24.62 -5.02
C TYR A 227 -9.93 -25.13 -6.39
N GLU A 228 -9.86 -24.26 -7.40
CA GLU A 228 -10.07 -24.63 -8.80
C GLU A 228 -8.79 -24.37 -9.61
N ASN A 229 -8.34 -25.38 -10.36
CA ASN A 229 -7.15 -25.29 -11.23
C ASN A 229 -7.32 -24.31 -12.40
N LYS A 230 -8.57 -24.09 -12.85
CA LYS A 230 -8.90 -23.09 -13.88
C LYS A 230 -9.74 -21.99 -13.23
N VAL A 231 -9.20 -20.78 -13.21
CA VAL A 231 -9.93 -19.59 -12.73
C VAL A 231 -11.06 -19.26 -13.71
N PRO A 232 -12.33 -19.36 -13.30
CA PRO A 232 -13.49 -18.95 -14.08
C PRO A 232 -13.41 -17.49 -14.52
N LYS A 233 -14.06 -17.15 -15.64
CA LYS A 233 -14.23 -15.75 -16.09
C LYS A 233 -14.88 -14.88 -15.00
N ALA A 234 -15.81 -15.47 -14.23
CA ALA A 234 -16.48 -14.82 -13.12
C ALA A 234 -15.51 -14.33 -12.04
N ASP A 235 -14.55 -15.16 -11.62
CA ASP A 235 -13.56 -14.78 -10.59
C ASP A 235 -12.57 -13.71 -11.08
N ARG A 236 -12.28 -13.69 -12.40
CA ARG A 236 -11.51 -12.59 -13.00
C ARG A 236 -12.30 -11.28 -13.00
N ASN A 237 -13.58 -11.32 -13.35
CA ASN A 237 -14.46 -10.16 -13.26
C ASN A 237 -14.58 -9.67 -11.81
N LYS A 238 -14.66 -10.61 -10.86
CA LYS A 238 -14.67 -10.27 -9.43
C LYS A 238 -13.43 -9.49 -9.03
N LEU A 239 -12.22 -9.92 -9.44
CA LEU A 239 -11.01 -9.14 -9.16
C LEU A 239 -11.09 -7.71 -9.72
N ARG A 240 -11.67 -7.52 -10.92
CA ARG A 240 -11.87 -6.18 -11.49
C ARG A 240 -12.80 -5.34 -10.63
N ILE A 241 -13.89 -5.95 -10.14
CA ILE A 241 -14.84 -5.32 -9.22
C ILE A 241 -14.15 -4.96 -7.90
N ASP A 242 -13.39 -5.88 -7.32
CA ASP A 242 -12.68 -5.66 -6.05
C ASP A 242 -11.67 -4.50 -6.16
N MET A 243 -10.87 -4.48 -7.23
CA MET A 243 -9.90 -3.38 -7.49
C MET A 243 -10.63 -2.07 -7.77
N GLY A 244 -11.68 -2.11 -8.59
CA GLY A 244 -12.51 -0.95 -8.90
C GLY A 244 -13.18 -0.37 -7.65
N LEU A 245 -13.63 -1.21 -6.72
CA LEU A 245 -14.22 -0.78 -5.46
C LEU A 245 -13.18 -0.12 -4.54
N CYS A 246 -11.94 -0.66 -4.46
CA CYS A 246 -10.86 0.00 -3.72
C CYS A 246 -10.55 1.39 -4.29
N SER A 247 -10.45 1.50 -5.62
CA SER A 247 -10.27 2.78 -6.30
C SER A 247 -11.43 3.74 -6.09
N PHE A 248 -12.67 3.24 -6.11
CA PHE A 248 -13.86 4.06 -5.87
C PHE A 248 -13.90 4.60 -4.44
N ILE A 249 -13.61 3.76 -3.44
CA ILE A 249 -13.54 4.19 -2.03
C ILE A 249 -12.43 5.25 -1.84
N SER A 250 -11.26 5.04 -2.44
CA SER A 250 -10.13 5.99 -2.44
C SER A 250 -10.56 7.36 -3.01
N MET A 251 -11.22 7.34 -4.17
CA MET A 251 -11.74 8.54 -4.83
C MET A 251 -12.78 9.27 -3.98
N LEU A 252 -13.71 8.54 -3.35
CA LEU A 252 -14.71 9.15 -2.48
C LEU A 252 -14.07 9.79 -1.25
N THR A 253 -13.09 9.13 -0.62
CA THR A 253 -12.35 9.70 0.51
C THR A 253 -11.55 10.93 0.11
N TRP A 254 -10.92 10.92 -1.08
CA TRP A 254 -10.25 12.09 -1.65
C TRP A 254 -11.21 13.26 -1.81
N TRP A 255 -12.34 13.09 -2.49
CA TRP A 255 -13.32 14.15 -2.70
C TRP A 255 -13.95 14.63 -1.39
N TYR A 256 -14.27 13.72 -0.48
CA TYR A 256 -14.76 14.08 0.85
C TYR A 256 -13.75 14.95 1.60
N THR A 257 -12.46 14.60 1.53
CA THR A 257 -11.39 15.33 2.20
C THR A 257 -11.21 16.71 1.58
N VAL A 258 -11.11 16.81 0.26
CA VAL A 258 -10.99 18.09 -0.47
C VAL A 258 -12.19 19.00 -0.21
N ALA A 259 -13.39 18.45 -0.11
CA ALA A 259 -14.61 19.21 0.20
C ALA A 259 -14.69 19.65 1.67
N SER A 260 -14.06 18.92 2.59
CA SER A 260 -14.19 19.15 4.04
C SER A 260 -13.05 19.96 4.65
N MET A 261 -11.86 19.90 4.06
CA MET A 261 -10.68 20.63 4.55
C MET A 261 -10.75 22.12 4.18
N LYS A 262 -10.16 22.96 5.03
CA LYS A 262 -10.04 24.41 4.77
C LYS A 262 -8.66 24.81 4.25
N ASP A 263 -7.69 23.92 4.44
CA ASP A 263 -6.30 24.12 4.07
C ASP A 263 -6.06 23.76 2.60
N SER A 264 -4.95 24.23 2.03
CA SER A 264 -4.59 23.89 0.65
C SER A 264 -4.19 22.41 0.52
N ILE A 265 -4.46 21.81 -0.65
CA ILE A 265 -4.03 20.44 -0.98
C ILE A 265 -2.52 20.27 -0.74
N PHE A 266 -1.72 21.28 -1.11
CA PHE A 266 -0.27 21.22 -0.97
C PHE A 266 0.18 21.21 0.49
N GLU A 267 -0.46 21.99 1.37
CA GLU A 267 -0.13 21.98 2.80
C GLU A 267 -0.49 20.66 3.48
N VAL A 268 -1.56 20.00 3.03
CA VAL A 268 -2.03 18.73 3.60
C VAL A 268 -1.22 17.55 3.07
N PHE A 269 -0.92 17.50 1.78
CA PHE A 269 -0.37 16.30 1.14
C PHE A 269 1.11 16.38 0.73
N VAL A 270 1.69 17.58 0.63
CA VAL A 270 3.07 17.75 0.18
C VAL A 270 3.97 18.15 1.36
N PRO A 271 5.05 17.39 1.64
CA PRO A 271 6.03 17.74 2.66
C PRO A 271 6.60 19.14 2.43
N GLN A 272 6.43 20.00 3.42
CA GLN A 272 6.96 21.37 3.40
C GLN A 272 8.43 21.43 3.85
N TYR A 273 8.88 20.39 4.56
CA TYR A 273 10.20 20.30 5.16
C TYR A 273 11.03 19.24 4.42
N LEU A 274 11.87 19.67 3.47
CA LEU A 274 12.81 18.76 2.80
C LEU A 274 14.20 18.79 3.47
N ILE A 275 14.63 19.98 3.91
CA ILE A 275 15.99 20.21 4.42
C ILE A 275 15.99 20.49 5.92
N THR A 276 15.06 21.29 6.43
CA THR A 276 15.00 21.70 7.83
C THR A 276 14.14 20.75 8.66
N PHE A 277 14.52 20.51 9.92
CA PHE A 277 13.73 19.69 10.84
C PHE A 277 12.68 20.55 11.57
N PRO A 278 11.38 20.20 11.50
CA PRO A 278 10.34 20.91 12.21
C PRO A 278 10.52 20.77 13.72
N GLN A 279 10.44 21.90 14.42
CA GLN A 279 10.54 21.95 15.89
C GLN A 279 9.21 21.63 16.57
N ASP A 280 8.10 21.97 15.91
CA ASP A 280 6.76 21.64 16.37
C ASP A 280 6.51 20.13 16.19
N PRO A 281 6.15 19.41 17.27
CA PRO A 281 5.95 17.95 17.24
C PRO A 281 4.84 17.48 16.30
N ASP A 282 3.72 18.19 16.26
CA ASP A 282 2.57 17.83 15.40
C ASP A 282 2.95 18.02 13.92
N VAL A 283 3.67 19.11 13.62
CA VAL A 283 4.24 19.33 12.29
C VAL A 283 5.28 18.25 11.93
N GLY A 284 6.09 17.80 12.88
CA GLY A 284 7.04 16.71 12.70
C GLY A 284 6.36 15.42 12.26
N LEU A 285 5.37 14.95 13.05
CA LEU A 285 4.62 13.74 12.72
C LEU A 285 3.85 13.88 11.40
N ARG A 286 3.21 15.03 11.15
CA ARG A 286 2.52 15.31 9.89
C ARG A 286 3.47 15.20 8.69
N THR A 287 4.67 15.77 8.82
CA THR A 287 5.68 15.74 7.76
C THR A 287 6.13 14.31 7.47
N VAL A 288 6.38 13.50 8.52
CA VAL A 288 6.74 12.09 8.37
C VAL A 288 5.68 11.34 7.59
N ILE A 289 4.40 11.53 7.90
CA ILE A 289 3.32 10.79 7.24
C ILE A 289 3.06 11.27 5.80
N GLN A 290 3.35 12.54 5.49
CA GLN A 290 3.38 13.06 4.11
C GLN A 290 4.50 12.38 3.30
N PHE A 291 5.70 12.25 3.86
CA PHE A 291 6.78 11.51 3.22
C PHE A 291 6.44 10.04 3.07
N ASP A 292 5.84 9.41 4.07
CA ASP A 292 5.43 8.01 4.03
C ASP A 292 4.50 7.74 2.83
N TYR A 293 3.51 8.61 2.66
CA TYR A 293 2.59 8.55 1.54
C TYR A 293 3.28 8.74 0.18
N ILE A 294 4.08 9.79 0.03
CA ILE A 294 4.77 10.08 -1.24
C ILE A 294 5.77 8.97 -1.59
N CYS A 295 6.59 8.54 -0.64
CA CYS A 295 7.62 7.53 -0.87
C CYS A 295 6.99 6.18 -1.24
N SER A 296 5.97 5.74 -0.51
CA SER A 296 5.30 4.46 -0.79
C SER A 296 4.61 4.44 -2.15
N PHE A 297 3.82 5.47 -2.50
CA PHE A 297 3.14 5.52 -3.78
C PHE A 297 4.07 5.81 -4.95
N THR A 298 5.09 6.66 -4.79
CA THR A 298 6.11 6.88 -5.82
C THR A 298 6.83 5.58 -6.15
N ALA A 299 7.20 4.80 -5.14
CA ALA A 299 7.79 3.48 -5.37
C ALA A 299 6.82 2.51 -6.04
N GLY A 300 5.54 2.50 -5.65
CA GLY A 300 4.52 1.72 -6.33
C GLY A 300 4.37 2.08 -7.82
N TYR A 301 4.24 3.36 -8.12
CA TYR A 301 4.12 3.84 -9.51
C TYR A 301 5.37 3.57 -10.33
N LEU A 302 6.56 3.74 -9.75
CA LEU A 302 7.81 3.41 -10.40
C LEU A 302 7.91 1.92 -10.72
N TRP A 303 7.46 1.06 -9.78
CA TRP A 303 7.37 -0.38 -10.02
C TRP A 303 6.41 -0.70 -11.17
N LEU A 304 5.22 -0.11 -11.21
CA LEU A 304 4.31 -0.29 -12.35
C LEU A 304 4.90 0.21 -13.66
N ALA A 305 5.56 1.37 -13.67
CA ALA A 305 6.24 1.91 -14.86
C ALA A 305 7.33 0.95 -15.36
N TYR A 306 8.11 0.36 -14.46
CA TYR A 306 9.14 -0.62 -14.84
C TYR A 306 8.52 -1.87 -15.47
N HIS A 307 7.36 -2.31 -14.97
CA HIS A 307 6.63 -3.42 -15.56
C HIS A 307 6.08 -3.06 -16.95
N PHE A 308 5.45 -1.90 -17.11
CA PHE A 308 4.97 -1.46 -18.43
C PHE A 308 6.11 -1.32 -19.45
N ARG A 309 7.30 -0.89 -19.00
CA ARG A 309 8.50 -0.82 -19.85
C ARG A 309 8.98 -2.21 -20.26
N ASP A 310 8.95 -3.18 -19.35
CA ASP A 310 9.32 -4.56 -19.68
C ASP A 310 8.30 -5.18 -20.66
N LEU A 311 6.99 -4.91 -20.51
CA LEU A 311 5.94 -5.26 -21.50
C LEU A 311 6.16 -4.62 -22.87
N GLU A 312 6.60 -3.37 -22.92
CA GLU A 312 6.93 -2.66 -24.16
C GLU A 312 8.13 -3.29 -24.87
N LYS A 313 9.20 -3.65 -24.13
CA LYS A 313 10.38 -4.32 -24.70
C LYS A 313 10.06 -5.67 -25.33
N VAL A 314 9.10 -6.42 -24.78
CA VAL A 314 8.66 -7.71 -25.34
C VAL A 314 7.57 -7.55 -26.40
N GLY A 315 7.18 -6.32 -26.74
CA GLY A 315 6.23 -6.03 -27.82
C GLY A 315 4.76 -6.28 -27.47
N ILE A 316 4.41 -6.40 -26.18
CA ILE A 316 3.00 -6.62 -25.74
C ILE A 316 2.19 -5.32 -25.86
N CYS A 317 2.80 -4.18 -25.56
CA CYS A 317 2.16 -2.87 -25.66
C CYS A 317 3.15 -1.80 -26.13
N ARG A 318 2.63 -0.62 -26.43
CA ARG A 318 3.42 0.59 -26.70
C ARG A 318 2.89 1.69 -25.79
N VAL A 319 3.77 2.30 -24.98
CA VAL A 319 3.35 3.28 -23.99
C VAL A 319 3.80 4.66 -24.43
N PRO A 320 2.89 5.60 -24.73
CA PRO A 320 3.25 6.99 -24.98
C PRO A 320 3.62 7.65 -23.63
N TRP A 321 4.86 7.47 -23.19
CA TRP A 321 5.32 7.81 -21.83
C TRP A 321 4.97 9.22 -21.37
N LEU A 322 5.16 10.25 -22.22
CA LEU A 322 4.81 11.63 -21.87
C LEU A 322 3.31 11.80 -21.61
N THR A 323 2.47 11.27 -22.50
CA THR A 323 1.01 11.30 -22.34
C THR A 323 0.57 10.49 -21.13
N ALA A 324 1.15 9.31 -20.92
CA ALA A 324 0.82 8.45 -19.79
C ALA A 324 1.15 9.13 -18.45
N ILE A 325 2.33 9.74 -18.32
CA ILE A 325 2.73 10.51 -17.14
C ILE A 325 1.79 11.70 -16.94
N GLY A 326 1.53 12.48 -17.99
CA GLY A 326 0.64 13.64 -17.93
C GLY A 326 -0.77 13.27 -17.48
N VAL A 327 -1.34 12.20 -18.03
CA VAL A 327 -2.66 11.68 -17.65
C VAL A 327 -2.66 11.19 -16.20
N CYS A 328 -1.63 10.46 -15.76
CA CYS A 328 -1.55 9.99 -14.38
C CYS A 328 -1.46 11.15 -13.38
N VAL A 329 -0.71 12.21 -13.70
CA VAL A 329 -0.62 13.41 -12.86
C VAL A 329 -1.98 14.11 -12.78
N VAL A 330 -2.59 14.41 -13.93
CA VAL A 330 -3.90 15.10 -13.98
C VAL A 330 -4.97 14.29 -13.25
N LEU A 331 -5.08 12.99 -13.54
CA LEU A 331 -6.05 12.13 -12.86
C LEU A 331 -5.72 11.97 -11.38
N GLY A 332 -4.44 11.90 -10.98
CA GLY A 332 -4.04 11.81 -9.57
C GLY A 332 -4.53 13.01 -8.76
N PHE A 333 -4.49 14.22 -9.32
CA PHE A 333 -5.08 15.41 -8.68
C PHE A 333 -6.61 15.39 -8.68
N LEU A 334 -7.25 14.88 -9.74
CA LEU A 334 -8.70 14.88 -9.87
C LEU A 334 -9.39 13.83 -8.99
N VAL A 335 -8.89 12.59 -9.00
CA VAL A 335 -9.52 11.43 -8.35
C VAL A 335 -8.73 10.88 -7.17
N GLY A 336 -7.60 11.49 -6.83
CA GLY A 336 -6.75 11.10 -5.70
C GLY A 336 -5.57 10.21 -6.13
N PRO A 337 -4.40 10.35 -5.48
CA PRO A 337 -3.20 9.61 -5.86
C PRO A 337 -3.32 8.11 -5.68
N GLY A 338 -4.11 7.59 -4.74
CA GLY A 338 -4.24 6.14 -4.54
C GLY A 338 -5.22 5.44 -5.48
N THR A 339 -6.17 6.19 -6.05
CA THR A 339 -7.21 5.66 -6.94
C THR A 339 -6.62 4.97 -8.17
N LEU A 340 -5.56 5.54 -8.74
CA LEU A 340 -4.98 5.05 -9.99
C LEU A 340 -4.14 3.79 -9.82
N PHE A 341 -3.56 3.55 -8.65
CA PHE A 341 -2.59 2.46 -8.45
C PHE A 341 -3.20 1.07 -8.73
N PRO A 342 -4.35 0.69 -8.12
CA PRO A 342 -5.03 -0.57 -8.45
C PRO A 342 -5.47 -0.67 -9.91
N ILE A 343 -5.91 0.45 -10.52
CA ILE A 343 -6.36 0.51 -11.92
C ILE A 343 -5.22 0.22 -12.87
N LEU A 344 -4.07 0.89 -12.69
CA LEU A 344 -2.88 0.69 -13.52
C LEU A 344 -2.31 -0.72 -13.35
N TRP A 345 -2.33 -1.26 -12.12
CA TRP A 345 -1.97 -2.66 -11.88
C TRP A 345 -2.90 -3.65 -12.59
N LEU A 346 -4.21 -3.38 -12.58
CA LEU A 346 -5.21 -4.20 -13.27
C LEU A 346 -5.03 -4.12 -14.79
N LEU A 347 -4.78 -2.93 -15.34
CA LEU A 347 -4.47 -2.74 -16.75
C LEU A 347 -3.27 -3.58 -17.18
N ARG A 348 -2.17 -3.53 -16.41
CA ARG A 348 -0.98 -4.38 -16.64
C ARG A 348 -1.38 -5.87 -16.69
N LYS A 349 -2.23 -6.31 -15.77
CA LYS A 349 -2.70 -7.70 -15.71
C LYS A 349 -3.53 -8.10 -16.94
N GLU A 350 -4.41 -7.22 -17.42
CA GLU A 350 -5.22 -7.48 -18.62
C GLU A 350 -4.39 -7.57 -19.90
N LEU A 351 -3.34 -6.75 -20.03
CA LEU A 351 -2.40 -6.83 -21.15
C LEU A 351 -1.69 -8.19 -21.19
N LEU A 352 -1.21 -8.67 -20.05
CA LEU A 352 -0.58 -10.00 -19.93
C LEU A 352 -1.55 -11.14 -20.32
N ILE A 353 -2.81 -11.08 -19.86
CA ILE A 353 -3.83 -12.07 -20.19
C ILE A 353 -4.13 -12.06 -21.70
N THR A 354 -4.16 -10.88 -22.33
CA THR A 354 -4.44 -10.74 -23.75
C THR A 354 -3.28 -11.26 -24.60
N ALA A 355 -2.04 -11.01 -24.19
CA ALA A 355 -0.85 -11.55 -24.85
C ALA A 355 -0.85 -13.09 -24.84
N GLU A 356 -1.17 -13.72 -23.70
CA GLU A 356 -1.23 -15.20 -23.59
C GLU A 356 -2.23 -15.82 -24.57
N LYS A 357 -3.41 -15.22 -24.73
CA LYS A 357 -4.43 -15.72 -25.67
C LYS A 357 -3.92 -15.73 -27.10
N ARG A 358 -3.26 -14.64 -27.52
CA ARG A 358 -2.71 -14.51 -28.87
C ARG A 358 -1.62 -15.55 -29.14
N THR A 359 -0.78 -15.86 -28.16
CA THR A 359 0.25 -16.89 -28.30
C THR A 359 -0.37 -18.27 -28.50
N LYS A 360 -1.41 -18.62 -27.75
CA LYS A 360 -2.10 -19.92 -27.91
C LYS A 360 -2.81 -20.05 -29.25
N GLU A 361 -3.51 -19.00 -29.68
CA GLU A 361 -4.17 -18.96 -30.99
C GLU A 361 -3.19 -19.02 -32.18
N SER A 362 -1.89 -18.76 -31.97
CA SER A 362 -0.86 -18.89 -32.99
C SER A 362 -0.13 -20.24 -32.99
N GLU A 363 -0.32 -21.05 -31.95
CA GLU A 363 0.26 -22.41 -31.81
C GLU A 363 -0.73 -23.50 -32.25
N ASP A 364 -2.03 -23.21 -32.26
CA ASP A 364 -3.11 -24.01 -32.85
C ASP A 364 -3.30 -23.65 -34.34
#